data_AF-A0A2N1XGT7-F1
#
_entry.id   AF-A0A2N1XGT7-F1
#
_cell.length_a   1.000
_cell.length_b   1.000
_cell.length_c   1.000
_cell.angle_alpha   90.00
_cell.angle_beta   90.00
_cell.angle_gamma   90.00
#
_symmetry.space_group_name_H-M   'P 1'
#
loop_
_entity.id
_entity.type
_entity.pdbx_description
1 polymer ?
#
loop_
_entity_poly.entity_id
_entity_poly.type
_entity_poly.pdbx_seq_one_letter_code
_entity_poly.pdbx_strand_id
1 'polypeptide(L)'
;MAKKSSDRESGSNPFQPPYGLAPRELIVVAHSEANLRSHQTTISSLSGADVSDLDKVLKKLDATMVPLFGDSEDRLQQERASMAAEMPAADAQTLGEVPDLSLYYKVDAADESLDELVAQLAQCKSVESAYVKPPAYPSQQRAVAETGGGATGGEWVNIMQSLEADAPPITANFTARQGYLNAAPGGIDALYAATVAGGRGAGIGIIDIEGAWRFAHEDLHQNQGGVVGGTPTTDIGWRNHGTAVIGVLGGDRNNFGITGICPDARVRGVSIFGGTGSAGAIRQAAQLSKKGDVILIELHRPGPRFNFSAPQGQRGFIAIEWWPDDFAAIRFAVMRGVIVMSAAGNGAENLDDPLYNTRPNGFPATWRNPFNRNLADSGSILIGAGAPPPGTHGRNHGPDRSRLDFSNFGSSIDAQGWGREVTTCGYGDLQGGANEDLWYTDQFSGTSSASPIVVGAVACVQGALRARQRPLLSPTRARALLRATGSPQTDAPGRPRTQRIGNRPNLRQLIASALQQREWLGVQFTGSLPANATRRWFTHSWPEHLHVLWNVVPLSPRPGAPQIDFNVRVERASDRFITYWIDISNLTNAEVQIEARYAVLGW
;
A
#
# COMPACT_ATOMS: atom_id res chain seq x y z
N MET A 1 21.19 6.47 67.49
CA MET A 1 19.83 6.32 66.95
C MET A 1 19.76 7.07 65.64
N ALA A 2 19.85 6.37 64.51
CA ALA A 2 19.86 6.96 63.17
C ALA A 2 18.52 6.67 62.46
N LYS A 3 17.89 7.72 61.94
CA LYS A 3 16.67 7.65 61.10
C LYS A 3 17.05 7.17 59.70
N LYS A 4 16.43 6.09 59.23
CA LYS A 4 16.41 5.70 57.81
C LYS A 4 15.29 6.47 57.10
N SER A 5 15.64 7.22 56.06
CA SER A 5 14.71 7.66 55.02
C SER A 5 14.53 6.53 54.02
N SER A 6 13.29 6.23 53.66
CA SER A 6 12.93 5.25 52.63
C SER A 6 12.93 5.94 51.27
N ASP A 7 13.88 5.56 50.42
CA ASP A 7 13.86 5.87 48.99
C ASP A 7 12.64 5.18 48.34
N ARG A 8 11.79 5.98 47.71
CA ARG A 8 10.86 5.49 46.69
C ARG A 8 11.57 5.58 45.35
N GLU A 9 11.99 4.43 44.83
CA GLU A 9 12.39 4.30 43.43
C GLU A 9 11.20 4.64 42.54
N SER A 10 11.27 5.78 41.85
CA SER A 10 10.43 6.07 40.70
C SER A 10 10.90 5.20 39.54
N GLY A 11 10.09 4.22 39.13
CA GLY A 11 10.32 3.45 37.92
C GLY A 11 10.40 4.38 36.71
N SER A 12 11.61 4.49 36.14
CA SER A 12 11.88 5.26 34.94
C SER A 12 11.34 4.51 33.72
N ASN A 13 10.51 5.19 32.93
CA ASN A 13 9.93 4.69 31.68
C ASN A 13 11.01 4.73 30.58
N PRO A 14 11.46 3.60 29.98
CA PRO A 14 12.67 3.59 29.15
C PRO A 14 12.47 3.99 27.68
N PHE A 15 11.35 4.62 27.29
CA PHE A 15 11.15 5.09 25.92
C PHE A 15 10.29 6.37 25.87
N GLN A 16 10.90 7.52 25.54
CA GLN A 16 10.20 8.63 24.90
C GLN A 16 10.64 8.66 23.44
N PRO A 17 9.74 8.46 22.46
CA PRO A 17 10.10 8.65 21.06
C PRO A 17 10.47 10.13 20.82
N PRO A 18 11.34 10.43 19.84
CA PRO A 18 11.73 11.80 19.51
C PRO A 18 10.60 12.64 18.88
N TYR A 19 9.38 12.10 18.81
CA TYR A 19 8.21 12.68 18.15
C TYR A 19 7.04 12.64 19.12
N GLY A 20 6.15 13.63 19.04
CA GLY A 20 4.83 13.58 19.68
C GLY A 20 4.08 12.30 19.31
N LEU A 21 3.58 11.60 20.32
CA LEU A 21 2.84 10.35 20.14
C LEU A 21 1.52 10.61 19.41
N ALA A 22 1.22 9.81 18.39
CA ALA A 22 -0.15 9.64 17.95
C ALA A 22 -0.97 9.01 19.11
N PRO A 23 -2.26 9.34 19.26
CA PRO A 23 -3.08 8.72 20.29
C PRO A 23 -3.29 7.23 20.01
N ARG A 24 -3.51 6.43 21.08
CA ARG A 24 -4.14 5.11 20.95
C ARG A 24 -5.55 5.28 20.40
N GLU A 25 -6.02 4.29 19.65
CA GLU A 25 -7.35 4.35 19.04
C GLU A 25 -8.19 3.18 19.53
N LEU A 26 -9.31 3.44 20.21
CA LEU A 26 -10.29 2.42 20.56
C LEU A 26 -11.32 2.29 19.44
N ILE A 27 -11.40 1.10 18.87
CA ILE A 27 -12.31 0.77 17.77
C ILE A 27 -13.35 -0.24 18.27
N VAL A 28 -14.61 0.03 17.94
CA VAL A 28 -15.74 -0.88 18.12
C VAL A 28 -16.23 -1.31 16.73
N VAL A 29 -16.47 -2.61 16.57
CA VAL A 29 -17.18 -3.16 15.41
C VAL A 29 -18.53 -3.66 15.91
N ALA A 30 -19.60 -3.10 15.36
CA ALA A 30 -20.96 -3.47 15.72
C ALA A 30 -21.43 -4.70 14.94
N HIS A 31 -22.33 -5.46 15.57
CA HIS A 31 -23.11 -6.48 14.89
C HIS A 31 -23.96 -5.87 13.76
N SER A 32 -23.89 -6.44 12.56
CA SER A 32 -24.63 -5.93 11.38
C SER A 32 -26.14 -5.86 11.60
N GLU A 33 -26.69 -6.84 12.32
CA GLU A 33 -28.09 -6.98 12.70
C GLU A 33 -28.54 -5.94 13.73
N ALA A 34 -27.61 -5.35 14.49
CA ALA A 34 -27.92 -4.29 15.44
C ALA A 34 -28.27 -2.98 14.71
N ASN A 35 -27.79 -2.79 13.47
CA ASN A 35 -28.07 -1.63 12.62
C ASN A 35 -28.03 -0.30 13.39
N LEU A 36 -26.89 -0.07 14.06
CA LEU A 36 -26.70 1.05 14.97
C LEU A 36 -26.70 2.40 14.25
N ARG A 37 -27.16 3.44 14.94
CA ARG A 37 -26.98 4.85 14.58
C ARG A 37 -26.39 5.59 15.76
N SER A 38 -25.20 6.14 15.58
CA SER A 38 -24.52 6.93 16.59
C SER A 38 -24.58 8.42 16.27
N HIS A 39 -25.11 9.18 17.22
CA HIS A 39 -25.14 10.64 17.23
C HIS A 39 -24.41 11.13 18.47
N GLN A 40 -23.06 11.16 18.41
CA GLN A 40 -22.16 11.58 19.48
C GLN A 40 -22.41 10.85 20.82
N THR A 41 -23.26 11.42 21.67
CA THR A 41 -23.60 10.91 23.01
C THR A 41 -24.81 9.99 23.03
N THR A 42 -25.47 9.77 21.90
CA THR A 42 -26.68 8.96 21.79
C THR A 42 -26.50 7.86 20.77
N ILE A 43 -26.83 6.63 21.17
CA ILE A 43 -26.82 5.45 20.30
C ILE A 43 -28.24 4.91 20.21
N SER A 44 -28.64 4.55 19.00
CA SER A 44 -29.92 3.90 18.71
C SER A 44 -29.72 2.74 17.74
N SER A 45 -30.76 1.93 17.57
CA SER A 45 -30.81 0.82 16.61
C SER A 45 -32.02 0.98 15.71
N LEU A 46 -31.82 0.93 14.39
CA LEU A 46 -32.94 0.92 13.44
C LEU A 46 -33.65 -0.43 13.35
N SER A 47 -33.02 -1.51 13.82
CA SER A 47 -33.64 -2.85 13.88
C SER A 47 -34.39 -3.09 15.20
N GLY A 48 -34.34 -2.16 16.15
CA GLY A 48 -34.94 -2.31 17.48
C GLY A 48 -34.10 -3.14 18.46
N ALA A 49 -32.81 -3.36 18.17
CA ALA A 49 -31.91 -4.05 19.08
C ALA A 49 -31.73 -3.26 20.40
N ASP A 50 -31.62 -3.98 21.52
CA ASP A 50 -31.33 -3.40 22.84
C ASP A 50 -29.88 -2.89 22.88
N VAL A 51 -29.73 -1.57 23.04
CA VAL A 51 -28.44 -0.85 23.14
C VAL A 51 -28.23 -0.25 24.53
N SER A 52 -29.06 -0.62 25.51
CA SER A 52 -29.04 -0.01 26.84
C SER A 52 -27.79 -0.36 27.66
N ASP A 53 -27.15 -1.49 27.39
CA ASP A 53 -25.87 -1.88 27.96
C ASP A 53 -24.72 -1.01 27.42
N LEU A 54 -24.67 -0.81 26.10
CA LEU A 54 -23.71 0.03 25.42
C LEU A 54 -23.79 1.50 25.87
N ASP A 55 -25.00 2.06 25.92
CA ASP A 55 -25.25 3.43 26.39
C ASP A 55 -24.82 3.62 27.87
N LYS A 56 -25.04 2.62 28.72
CA LYS A 56 -24.57 2.64 30.12
C LYS A 56 -23.05 2.64 30.22
N VAL A 57 -22.35 1.82 29.43
CA VAL A 57 -20.88 1.75 29.45
C VAL A 57 -20.27 3.08 29.04
N LEU A 58 -20.77 3.68 27.94
CA LEU A 58 -20.25 4.95 27.44
C LEU A 58 -20.48 6.10 28.43
N LYS A 59 -21.69 6.20 29.01
CA LYS A 59 -22.00 7.24 30.02
C LYS A 59 -21.19 7.08 31.30
N LYS A 60 -20.96 5.85 31.75
CA LYS A 60 -20.21 5.57 32.98
C LYS A 60 -18.77 6.07 32.91
N LEU A 61 -18.16 6.03 31.72
CA LEU A 61 -16.75 6.34 31.50
C LEU A 61 -16.54 7.62 30.68
N ASP A 62 -17.58 8.47 30.57
CA ASP A 62 -17.56 9.74 29.83
C ASP A 62 -17.02 9.60 28.40
N ALA A 63 -17.38 8.49 27.74
CA ALA A 63 -16.91 8.14 26.41
C ALA A 63 -17.96 8.52 25.36
N THR A 64 -17.50 8.97 24.19
CA THR A 64 -18.35 9.20 23.03
C THR A 64 -18.02 8.22 21.93
N MET A 65 -19.03 7.74 21.20
CA MET A 65 -18.85 6.79 20.12
C MET A 65 -19.34 7.42 18.83
N VAL A 66 -18.51 7.47 17.79
CA VAL A 66 -18.86 8.08 16.50
C VAL A 66 -18.51 7.14 15.35
N PRO A 67 -19.19 7.22 14.20
CA PRO A 67 -18.79 6.43 13.03
C PRO A 67 -17.34 6.75 12.66
N LEU A 68 -16.51 5.72 12.51
CA LEU A 68 -15.07 5.89 12.25
C LEU A 68 -14.82 6.50 10.86
N PHE A 69 -15.67 6.13 9.91
CA PHE A 69 -15.42 6.38 8.50
C PHE A 69 -16.18 7.56 7.92
N GLY A 70 -17.00 8.30 8.64
CA GLY A 70 -17.69 9.45 8.06
C GLY A 70 -18.78 10.02 8.96
N ASP A 71 -19.64 10.85 8.37
CA ASP A 71 -20.63 11.60 9.16
C ASP A 71 -21.79 10.75 9.68
N SER A 72 -22.17 9.69 8.96
CA SER A 72 -23.25 8.79 9.37
C SER A 72 -23.18 7.42 8.69
N GLU A 73 -23.78 6.43 9.35
CA GLU A 73 -23.91 5.04 8.88
C GLU A 73 -24.74 4.97 7.60
N ASP A 74 -25.81 5.76 7.49
CA ASP A 74 -26.68 5.79 6.30
C ASP A 74 -25.90 6.22 5.04
N ARG A 75 -25.03 7.23 5.17
CA ARG A 75 -24.18 7.66 4.05
C ARG A 75 -23.18 6.58 3.66
N LEU A 76 -22.59 5.90 4.66
CA LEU A 76 -21.66 4.81 4.41
C LEU A 76 -22.34 3.61 3.73
N GLN A 77 -23.56 3.26 4.14
CA GLN A 77 -24.36 2.21 3.49
C GLN A 77 -24.75 2.58 2.06
N GLN A 78 -25.13 3.84 1.82
CA GLN A 78 -25.44 4.32 0.46
C GLN A 78 -24.20 4.28 -0.44
N GLU A 79 -23.03 4.70 0.06
CA GLU A 79 -21.77 4.63 -0.67
C GLU A 79 -21.39 3.19 -0.98
N ARG A 80 -21.50 2.29 0.02
CA ARG A 80 -21.27 0.85 -0.15
C ARG A 80 -22.17 0.26 -1.24
N ALA A 81 -23.48 0.55 -1.19
CA ALA A 81 -24.44 0.05 -2.16
C ALA A 81 -24.15 0.58 -3.58
N SER A 82 -23.80 1.87 -3.69
CA SER A 82 -23.44 2.49 -4.98
C SER A 82 -22.17 1.86 -5.54
N MET A 83 -21.14 1.69 -4.72
CA MET A 83 -19.91 1.00 -5.13
C MET A 83 -20.14 -0.44 -5.52
N ALA A 84 -20.96 -1.20 -4.76
CA ALA A 84 -21.29 -2.58 -5.09
C ALA A 84 -22.06 -2.69 -6.42
N ALA A 85 -22.95 -1.72 -6.71
CA ALA A 85 -23.69 -1.67 -7.96
C ALA A 85 -22.81 -1.28 -9.17
N GLU A 86 -21.83 -0.41 -8.98
CA GLU A 86 -20.87 0.00 -10.00
C GLU A 86 -19.72 -1.00 -10.18
N MET A 87 -19.46 -1.84 -9.17
CA MET A 87 -18.35 -2.77 -9.19
C MET A 87 -18.56 -3.83 -10.28
N PRO A 88 -17.58 -3.99 -11.18
CA PRO A 88 -17.55 -5.14 -12.07
C PRO A 88 -17.62 -6.44 -11.24
N ALA A 89 -18.65 -7.28 -11.34
CA ALA A 89 -18.71 -8.63 -10.78
C ALA A 89 -17.44 -9.51 -11.01
N ALA A 90 -16.59 -9.24 -12.02
CA ALA A 90 -15.27 -9.88 -12.10
C ALA A 90 -14.31 -9.36 -11.00
N ASP A 91 -14.34 -8.05 -10.74
CA ASP A 91 -13.70 -7.43 -9.58
C ASP A 91 -14.38 -7.87 -8.28
N ALA A 92 -15.71 -8.04 -8.23
CA ALA A 92 -16.38 -8.55 -7.03
C ALA A 92 -16.04 -10.04 -6.75
N GLN A 93 -15.82 -10.85 -7.79
CA GLN A 93 -15.40 -12.24 -7.63
C GLN A 93 -13.94 -12.38 -7.20
N THR A 94 -13.08 -11.46 -7.64
CA THR A 94 -11.63 -11.50 -7.34
C THR A 94 -11.27 -10.75 -6.06
N LEU A 95 -11.85 -9.58 -5.85
CA LEU A 95 -11.64 -8.77 -4.65
C LEU A 95 -12.59 -9.24 -3.55
N GLY A 96 -13.85 -9.57 -3.82
CA GLY A 96 -14.86 -9.91 -2.82
C GLY A 96 -15.89 -8.80 -2.65
N GLU A 97 -16.62 -8.80 -1.53
CA GLU A 97 -17.62 -7.77 -1.24
C GLU A 97 -16.99 -6.44 -0.79
N VAL A 98 -17.66 -5.34 -1.12
CA VAL A 98 -17.31 -4.01 -0.59
C VAL A 98 -17.46 -4.05 0.93
N PRO A 99 -16.41 -3.70 1.70
CA PRO A 99 -16.44 -3.76 3.15
C PRO A 99 -17.54 -2.84 3.70
N ASP A 100 -18.25 -3.32 4.72
CA ASP A 100 -19.25 -2.52 5.42
C ASP A 100 -18.60 -1.58 6.43
N LEU A 101 -18.19 -0.41 5.95
CA LEU A 101 -17.55 0.60 6.80
C LEU A 101 -18.51 1.20 7.85
N SER A 102 -19.83 1.03 7.71
CA SER A 102 -20.80 1.56 8.68
C SER A 102 -20.81 0.81 10.02
N LEU A 103 -20.16 -0.35 10.08
CA LEU A 103 -20.05 -1.17 11.29
C LEU A 103 -18.94 -0.70 12.23
N TYR A 104 -18.06 0.20 11.78
CA TYR A 104 -16.88 0.61 12.54
C TYR A 104 -17.09 1.95 13.21
N TYR A 105 -16.79 1.99 14.50
CA TYR A 105 -16.92 3.16 15.35
C TYR A 105 -15.61 3.44 16.05
N LYS A 106 -15.30 4.73 16.18
CA LYS A 106 -14.26 5.23 17.07
C LYS A 106 -14.90 5.58 18.41
N VAL A 107 -14.23 5.22 19.50
CA VAL A 107 -14.61 5.69 20.84
C VAL A 107 -13.59 6.71 21.31
N ASP A 108 -14.04 7.94 21.55
CA ASP A 108 -13.25 9.02 22.14
C ASP A 108 -13.46 9.02 23.66
N ALA A 109 -12.37 8.81 24.40
CA ALA A 109 -12.30 8.79 25.86
C ALA A 109 -10.87 9.10 26.33
N ALA A 110 -10.68 9.26 27.64
CA ALA A 110 -9.34 9.40 28.22
C ALA A 110 -8.50 8.12 28.00
N ASP A 111 -7.20 8.28 27.72
CA ASP A 111 -6.29 7.17 27.35
C ASP A 111 -6.22 6.09 28.45
N GLU A 112 -6.21 6.52 29.71
CA GLU A 112 -6.19 5.66 30.89
C GLU A 112 -7.45 4.79 31.05
N SER A 113 -8.55 5.14 30.38
CA SER A 113 -9.81 4.41 30.44
C SER A 113 -10.02 3.44 29.27
N LEU A 114 -9.16 3.47 28.24
CA LEU A 114 -9.40 2.69 27.01
C LEU A 114 -9.38 1.18 27.25
N ASP A 115 -8.50 0.68 28.11
CA ASP A 115 -8.38 -0.75 28.41
C ASP A 115 -9.59 -1.27 29.21
N GLU A 116 -10.11 -0.46 30.15
CA GLU A 116 -11.36 -0.76 30.87
C GLU A 116 -12.57 -0.72 29.93
N LEU A 117 -12.62 0.29 29.05
CA LEU A 117 -13.69 0.45 28.06
C LEU A 117 -13.77 -0.76 27.13
N VAL A 118 -12.65 -1.22 26.56
CA VAL A 118 -12.67 -2.40 25.67
C VAL A 118 -13.22 -3.63 26.36
N ALA A 119 -12.83 -3.87 27.62
CA ALA A 119 -13.33 -5.02 28.38
C ALA A 119 -14.85 -4.97 28.61
N GLN A 120 -15.43 -3.78 28.84
CA GLN A 120 -16.88 -3.61 29.03
C GLN A 120 -17.65 -3.60 27.70
N LEU A 121 -17.13 -2.91 26.68
CA LEU A 121 -17.74 -2.83 25.35
C LEU A 121 -17.84 -4.19 24.67
N ALA A 122 -16.83 -5.05 24.84
CA ALA A 122 -16.83 -6.41 24.30
C ALA A 122 -17.92 -7.33 24.91
N GLN A 123 -18.58 -6.92 25.99
CA GLN A 123 -19.71 -7.65 26.60
C GLN A 123 -21.08 -7.11 26.18
N CYS A 124 -21.13 -6.00 25.42
CA CYS A 124 -22.37 -5.40 24.98
C CYS A 124 -22.98 -6.19 23.83
N LYS A 125 -24.30 -6.43 23.86
CA LYS A 125 -24.99 -7.31 22.89
C LYS A 125 -24.89 -6.85 21.43
N SER A 126 -24.79 -5.54 21.23
CA SER A 126 -24.71 -4.92 19.89
C SER A 126 -23.29 -4.81 19.34
N VAL A 127 -22.27 -5.17 20.14
CA VAL A 127 -20.86 -5.07 19.78
C VAL A 127 -20.33 -6.46 19.41
N GLU A 128 -19.87 -6.62 18.17
CA GLU A 128 -19.20 -7.85 17.72
C GLU A 128 -17.79 -7.95 18.31
N SER A 129 -17.08 -6.81 18.31
CA SER A 129 -15.69 -6.76 18.72
C SER A 129 -15.28 -5.36 19.17
N ALA A 130 -14.31 -5.29 20.08
CA ALA A 130 -13.72 -4.04 20.54
C ALA A 130 -12.23 -4.24 20.80
N TYR A 131 -11.40 -3.31 20.36
CA TYR A 131 -9.95 -3.39 20.52
C TYR A 131 -9.31 -2.01 20.55
N VAL A 132 -8.11 -1.93 21.16
CA VAL A 132 -7.28 -0.73 21.12
C VAL A 132 -6.12 -0.94 20.16
N LYS A 133 -5.94 -0.03 19.21
CA LYS A 133 -4.74 0.04 18.39
C LYS A 133 -3.65 0.81 19.15
N PRO A 134 -2.40 0.31 19.19
CA PRO A 134 -1.28 1.12 19.68
C PRO A 134 -1.08 2.33 18.73
N PRO A 135 -0.38 3.38 19.18
CA PRO A 135 -0.09 4.54 18.34
C PRO A 135 0.57 4.15 17.02
N ALA A 136 0.16 4.81 15.93
CA ALA A 136 0.88 4.75 14.66
C ALA A 136 2.11 5.67 14.69
N TYR A 137 3.18 5.24 14.04
CA TYR A 137 4.44 5.97 13.95
C TYR A 137 4.92 6.05 12.51
N PRO A 138 5.68 7.09 12.15
CA PRO A 138 6.55 7.00 11.01
C PRO A 138 7.77 6.13 11.37
N SER A 139 8.50 5.66 10.37
CA SER A 139 9.54 4.67 10.58
C SER A 139 10.83 5.33 11.17
N GLN A 140 11.28 4.87 12.34
CA GLN A 140 12.34 5.44 13.21
C GLN A 140 13.02 4.35 14.06
N GLN A 141 14.14 3.75 13.65
CA GLN A 141 14.78 2.70 14.46
C GLN A 141 16.16 3.06 14.98
N ARG A 142 16.45 2.67 16.23
CA ARG A 142 17.74 2.16 16.70
C ARG A 142 17.99 0.77 16.07
N ALA A 143 18.68 0.70 14.93
CA ALA A 143 19.06 -0.56 14.29
C ALA A 143 19.70 -1.49 15.32
N VAL A 144 19.21 -2.72 15.52
CA VAL A 144 19.88 -3.65 16.43
C VAL A 144 20.94 -4.37 15.61
N ALA A 145 22.19 -3.94 15.70
CA ALA A 145 23.28 -4.74 15.19
C ALA A 145 23.39 -6.00 16.08
N GLU A 146 22.96 -7.15 15.57
CA GLU A 146 23.50 -8.42 16.06
C GLU A 146 24.93 -8.53 15.51
N THR A 147 25.88 -7.82 16.13
CA THR A 147 27.28 -8.17 15.94
C THR A 147 27.50 -9.49 16.65
N GLY A 148 27.89 -10.53 15.91
CA GLY A 148 28.47 -11.73 16.49
C GLY A 148 29.67 -11.32 17.34
N GLY A 149 29.45 -11.18 18.66
CA GLY A 149 30.42 -10.60 19.59
C GLY A 149 29.84 -9.49 20.47
N GLY A 150 28.79 -9.77 21.25
CA GLY A 150 28.54 -9.13 22.56
C GLY A 150 28.32 -7.61 22.68
N ALA A 151 28.35 -6.81 21.61
CA ALA A 151 28.16 -5.36 21.68
C ALA A 151 26.85 -4.91 20.99
N THR A 152 25.88 -4.44 21.77
CA THR A 152 24.61 -3.87 21.29
C THR A 152 24.76 -2.39 20.94
N GLY A 153 25.50 -2.09 19.88
CA GLY A 153 25.53 -0.75 19.29
C GLY A 153 24.41 -0.62 18.26
N GLY A 154 23.40 0.23 18.51
CA GLY A 154 22.33 0.45 17.56
C GLY A 154 22.28 1.87 17.02
N GLU A 155 22.24 2.00 15.70
CA GLU A 155 22.26 3.29 15.01
C GLU A 155 20.83 3.78 14.78
N TRP A 156 20.54 4.98 15.24
CA TRP A 156 19.22 5.59 15.07
C TRP A 156 19.07 6.15 13.64
N VAL A 157 18.01 5.78 12.93
CA VAL A 157 17.61 6.39 11.65
C VAL A 157 16.68 7.58 11.88
N ASN A 158 16.75 8.59 11.01
CA ASN A 158 15.82 9.73 10.98
C ASN A 158 15.80 10.56 12.28
N ILE A 159 16.93 10.63 12.99
CA ILE A 159 17.15 11.51 14.15
C ILE A 159 18.23 12.56 13.89
N MET A 160 18.52 12.81 12.62
CA MET A 160 19.54 13.76 12.22
C MET A 160 19.21 15.14 12.79
N GLN A 161 20.23 15.83 13.31
CA GLN A 161 20.11 17.21 13.75
C GLN A 161 20.39 18.12 12.57
N SER A 162 19.58 19.16 12.40
CA SER A 162 19.84 20.21 11.42
C SER A 162 21.19 20.87 11.70
N LEU A 163 21.91 21.24 10.65
CA LEU A 163 23.10 22.07 10.81
C LEU A 163 22.75 23.40 11.49
N GLU A 164 23.58 23.84 12.42
CA GLU A 164 23.44 25.16 13.07
C GLU A 164 23.76 26.31 12.12
N ALA A 165 24.68 26.08 11.18
CA ALA A 165 25.07 27.07 10.19
C ALA A 165 23.90 27.35 9.22
N ASP A 166 23.63 28.63 8.99
CA ASP A 166 22.60 29.05 8.05
C ASP A 166 22.91 28.56 6.63
N ALA A 167 21.83 28.23 5.91
CA ALA A 167 21.90 27.88 4.51
C ALA A 167 22.61 29.00 3.70
N PRO A 168 23.43 28.63 2.69
CA PRO A 168 24.02 29.61 1.81
C PRO A 168 22.93 30.41 1.06
N PRO A 169 23.22 31.64 0.58
CA PRO A 169 22.25 32.45 -0.16
C PRO A 169 21.69 31.80 -1.43
N ILE A 170 22.41 30.81 -1.98
CA ILE A 170 22.00 30.00 -3.11
C ILE A 170 22.13 28.55 -2.68
N THR A 171 21.00 27.83 -2.63
CA THR A 171 20.98 26.40 -2.34
C THR A 171 21.81 25.62 -3.36
N ALA A 172 22.63 24.68 -2.87
CA ALA A 172 23.43 23.84 -3.73
C ALA A 172 22.56 22.81 -4.47
N ASN A 173 23.04 22.31 -5.62
CA ASN A 173 22.39 21.21 -6.31
C ASN A 173 22.87 19.86 -5.75
N PHE A 174 21.95 19.10 -5.14
CA PHE A 174 22.20 17.81 -4.51
C PHE A 174 21.83 16.61 -5.38
N THR A 175 21.41 16.81 -6.64
CA THR A 175 20.98 15.70 -7.53
C THR A 175 22.07 14.64 -7.75
N ALA A 176 23.35 15.02 -7.67
CA ALA A 176 24.47 14.08 -7.71
C ALA A 176 24.49 13.08 -6.54
N ARG A 177 23.81 13.38 -5.43
CA ARG A 177 23.63 12.49 -4.28
C ARG A 177 22.40 11.58 -4.41
N GLN A 178 21.49 11.84 -5.36
CA GLN A 178 20.27 11.04 -5.57
C GLN A 178 20.52 9.78 -6.40
N GLY A 179 21.44 8.93 -5.94
CA GLY A 179 21.85 7.71 -6.66
C GLY A 179 20.69 6.73 -6.96
N TYR A 180 19.61 6.79 -6.18
CA TYR A 180 18.40 6.01 -6.40
C TYR A 180 17.67 6.34 -7.72
N LEU A 181 17.90 7.52 -8.32
CA LEU A 181 17.34 7.91 -9.62
C LEU A 181 18.06 7.27 -10.81
N ASN A 182 19.31 6.85 -10.61
CA ASN A 182 20.18 6.34 -11.66
C ASN A 182 19.67 5.01 -12.24
N ALA A 183 20.33 4.54 -13.31
CA ALA A 183 20.00 3.27 -13.94
C ALA A 183 20.01 2.10 -12.94
N ALA A 184 19.12 1.14 -13.19
CA ALA A 184 19.16 -0.16 -12.54
C ALA A 184 20.50 -0.88 -12.83
N PRO A 185 21.04 -1.69 -11.91
CA PRO A 185 20.36 -2.16 -10.70
C PRO A 185 20.60 -1.29 -9.45
N GLY A 186 21.47 -0.28 -9.54
CA GLY A 186 21.77 0.62 -8.42
C GLY A 186 20.59 1.53 -8.07
N GLY A 187 20.00 2.19 -9.07
CA GLY A 187 18.76 2.98 -8.91
C GLY A 187 17.56 2.34 -9.60
N ILE A 188 16.53 3.15 -9.91
CA ILE A 188 15.28 2.69 -10.53
C ILE A 188 15.13 3.08 -12.02
N ASP A 189 16.15 3.67 -12.64
CA ASP A 189 16.14 4.23 -13.99
C ASP A 189 15.08 5.34 -14.20
N ALA A 190 14.94 6.23 -13.19
CA ALA A 190 14.02 7.37 -13.24
C ALA A 190 14.40 8.39 -14.32
N LEU A 191 15.71 8.55 -14.56
CA LEU A 191 16.21 9.41 -15.64
C LEU A 191 15.74 8.95 -17.01
N TYR A 192 15.66 7.64 -17.27
CA TYR A 192 15.03 7.12 -18.48
C TYR A 192 13.54 7.44 -18.53
N ALA A 193 12.81 7.19 -17.44
CA ALA A 193 11.37 7.46 -17.41
C ALA A 193 11.06 8.93 -17.73
N ALA A 194 11.90 9.86 -17.29
CA ALA A 194 11.76 11.28 -17.62
C ALA A 194 11.87 11.62 -19.12
N THR A 195 12.46 10.73 -19.94
CA THR A 195 12.50 10.84 -21.41
C THR A 195 11.24 10.29 -22.09
N VAL A 196 10.44 9.51 -21.36
CA VAL A 196 9.20 8.92 -21.85
C VAL A 196 8.07 9.94 -21.66
N ALA A 197 7.26 10.18 -22.70
CA ALA A 197 6.06 11.03 -22.57
C ALA A 197 5.18 10.55 -21.40
N GLY A 198 4.86 11.46 -20.48
CA GLY A 198 4.13 11.19 -19.24
C GLY A 198 4.93 10.46 -18.15
N GLY A 199 6.14 10.01 -18.44
CA GLY A 199 6.99 9.20 -17.54
C GLY A 199 7.58 9.94 -16.35
N ARG A 200 7.14 11.18 -16.09
CA ARG A 200 7.37 11.93 -14.84
C ARG A 200 6.11 12.00 -13.95
N GLY A 201 5.09 11.19 -14.23
CA GLY A 201 3.88 11.12 -13.42
C GLY A 201 2.76 12.09 -13.82
N ALA A 202 2.84 12.68 -15.01
CA ALA A 202 1.91 13.72 -15.45
C ALA A 202 0.43 13.35 -15.27
N GLY A 203 -0.28 14.16 -14.49
CA GLY A 203 -1.69 14.02 -14.19
C GLY A 203 -2.06 12.99 -13.12
N ILE A 204 -1.11 12.20 -12.62
CA ILE A 204 -1.37 11.19 -11.58
C ILE A 204 -1.48 11.89 -10.23
N GLY A 205 -2.53 11.60 -9.47
CA GLY A 205 -2.66 12.04 -8.09
C GLY A 205 -1.90 11.11 -7.15
N ILE A 206 -1.19 11.68 -6.19
CA ILE A 206 -0.60 10.96 -5.06
C ILE A 206 -1.11 11.60 -3.78
N ILE A 207 -1.57 10.78 -2.83
CA ILE A 207 -1.87 11.22 -1.47
C ILE A 207 -0.98 10.44 -0.51
N ASP A 208 -0.16 11.17 0.23
CA ASP A 208 0.62 10.65 1.33
C ASP A 208 -0.18 10.72 2.64
N ILE A 209 -0.18 9.65 3.41
CA ILE A 209 -0.89 9.52 4.69
C ILE A 209 0.12 9.41 5.81
N GLU A 210 0.24 10.49 6.59
CA GLU A 210 1.21 10.59 7.68
C GLU A 210 0.81 11.65 8.72
N GLY A 211 1.79 12.27 9.40
CA GLY A 211 1.54 13.25 10.47
C GLY A 211 1.48 14.69 10.00
N ALA A 212 2.52 15.15 9.30
CA ALA A 212 2.67 16.55 8.86
C ALA A 212 3.68 16.70 7.72
N TRP A 213 3.67 17.86 7.06
CA TRP A 213 4.54 18.18 5.92
C TRP A 213 4.87 19.68 5.91
N ARG A 214 5.99 20.04 5.29
CA ARG A 214 6.36 21.42 4.97
C ARG A 214 6.21 21.64 3.46
N PHE A 215 4.98 21.84 3.00
CA PHE A 215 4.69 22.16 1.59
C PHE A 215 5.19 23.56 1.14
N ALA A 216 5.68 24.38 2.08
CA ALA A 216 6.29 25.67 1.79
C ALA A 216 7.79 25.59 1.48
N HIS A 217 8.39 24.40 1.58
CA HIS A 217 9.79 24.16 1.27
C HIS A 217 10.14 24.65 -0.15
N GLU A 218 11.32 25.24 -0.32
CA GLU A 218 11.72 25.94 -1.57
C GLU A 218 11.70 25.06 -2.82
N ASP A 219 11.83 23.74 -2.62
CA ASP A 219 11.94 22.73 -3.67
C ASP A 219 10.66 21.90 -3.85
N LEU A 220 9.53 22.40 -3.32
CA LEU A 220 8.23 21.73 -3.35
C LEU A 220 7.11 22.68 -3.81
N HIS A 221 7.39 23.66 -4.66
CA HIS A 221 6.38 24.63 -5.09
C HIS A 221 5.52 24.13 -6.25
N GLN A 222 6.04 23.23 -7.09
CA GLN A 222 5.34 22.74 -8.26
C GLN A 222 4.52 21.49 -7.95
N ASN A 223 3.32 21.43 -8.53
CA ASN A 223 2.42 20.28 -8.47
C ASN A 223 2.09 19.75 -7.04
N GLN A 224 2.43 20.48 -5.98
CA GLN A 224 1.90 20.22 -4.65
C GLN A 224 0.47 20.72 -4.50
N GLY A 225 -0.34 20.02 -3.71
CA GLY A 225 -1.72 20.40 -3.39
C GLY A 225 -1.98 20.58 -1.90
N GLY A 226 -0.92 20.66 -1.09
CA GLY A 226 -0.99 20.87 0.35
C GLY A 226 -1.62 19.72 1.13
N VAL A 227 -2.02 20.04 2.35
CA VAL A 227 -2.78 19.13 3.21
C VAL A 227 -4.27 19.26 2.86
N VAL A 228 -4.89 18.15 2.49
CA VAL A 228 -6.28 18.08 2.01
C VAL A 228 -7.21 17.29 2.92
N GLY A 229 -6.70 16.79 4.05
CA GLY A 229 -7.44 16.03 5.05
C GLY A 229 -6.68 15.90 6.36
N GLY A 230 -7.42 15.65 7.44
CA GLY A 230 -6.90 15.67 8.81
C GLY A 230 -6.41 17.04 9.29
N THR A 231 -5.81 17.07 10.47
CA THR A 231 -5.18 18.27 11.06
C THR A 231 -3.72 17.97 11.38
N PRO A 232 -2.74 18.48 10.59
CA PRO A 232 -1.33 18.19 10.81
C PRO A 232 -0.87 18.50 12.23
N THR A 233 -0.07 17.61 12.79
CA THR A 233 0.62 17.89 14.06
C THR A 233 1.66 19.01 13.89
N THR A 234 1.91 19.76 14.96
CA THR A 234 2.96 20.80 14.98
C THR A 234 4.35 20.21 15.20
N ASP A 235 4.44 18.93 15.55
CA ASP A 235 5.71 18.21 15.79
C ASP A 235 6.64 18.27 14.58
N ILE A 236 7.86 18.75 14.82
CA ILE A 236 8.87 18.96 13.76
C ILE A 236 9.38 17.64 13.19
N GLY A 237 9.43 16.58 13.99
CA GLY A 237 9.83 15.27 13.53
C GLY A 237 8.85 14.79 12.45
N TRP A 238 7.56 14.76 12.77
CA TRP A 238 6.52 14.33 11.82
C TRP A 238 6.56 15.18 10.56
N ARG A 239 6.75 16.50 10.71
CA ARG A 239 6.86 17.42 9.59
C ARG A 239 8.09 17.14 8.72
N ASN A 240 9.26 16.88 9.29
CA ASN A 240 10.48 16.54 8.56
C ASN A 240 10.34 15.20 7.83
N HIS A 241 9.78 14.19 8.48
CA HIS A 241 9.57 12.88 7.88
C HIS A 241 8.66 12.96 6.66
N GLY A 242 7.47 13.55 6.79
CA GLY A 242 6.57 13.74 5.65
C GLY A 242 7.18 14.61 4.55
N THR A 243 7.92 15.67 4.91
CA THR A 243 8.62 16.54 3.92
C THR A 243 9.65 15.76 3.11
N ALA A 244 10.40 14.87 3.76
CA ALA A 244 11.36 13.99 3.10
C ALA A 244 10.68 13.01 2.13
N VAL A 245 9.53 12.43 2.53
CA VAL A 245 8.72 11.55 1.67
C VAL A 245 8.27 12.27 0.42
N ILE A 246 7.64 13.46 0.55
CA ILE A 246 7.13 14.19 -0.61
C ILE A 246 8.26 14.79 -1.48
N GLY A 247 9.44 15.05 -0.92
CA GLY A 247 10.64 15.43 -1.68
C GLY A 247 11.12 14.33 -2.63
N VAL A 248 11.09 13.06 -2.20
CA VAL A 248 11.43 11.91 -3.07
C VAL A 248 10.46 11.79 -4.25
N LEU A 249 9.18 12.12 -4.01
CA LEU A 249 8.13 12.03 -5.03
C LEU A 249 8.14 13.22 -5.98
N GLY A 250 7.96 14.42 -5.43
CA GLY A 250 7.53 15.62 -6.14
C GLY A 250 8.52 16.78 -6.10
N GLY A 251 9.76 16.56 -5.66
CA GLY A 251 10.81 17.58 -5.69
C GLY A 251 10.87 18.32 -7.03
N ASP A 252 10.88 19.64 -6.98
CA ASP A 252 10.77 20.50 -8.14
C ASP A 252 11.92 20.25 -9.13
N ARG A 253 11.64 20.44 -10.43
CA ARG A 253 12.68 20.35 -11.46
C ARG A 253 13.30 21.72 -11.71
N ASN A 254 14.39 22.01 -11.02
CA ASN A 254 15.13 23.26 -11.14
C ASN A 254 16.66 22.98 -11.13
N ASN A 255 17.49 24.00 -10.84
CA ASN A 255 18.95 23.90 -10.88
C ASN A 255 19.62 23.81 -9.50
N PHE A 256 18.86 23.74 -8.41
CA PHE A 256 19.32 23.61 -7.03
C PHE A 256 18.61 22.42 -6.35
N GLY A 257 18.86 22.20 -5.06
CA GLY A 257 18.08 21.25 -4.26
C GLY A 257 18.16 19.82 -4.78
N ILE A 258 17.02 19.16 -4.85
CA ILE A 258 16.86 17.79 -5.31
C ILE A 258 15.98 17.74 -6.57
N THR A 259 15.65 16.55 -7.04
CA THR A 259 14.63 16.34 -8.09
C THR A 259 13.79 15.13 -7.74
N GLY A 260 12.46 15.29 -7.75
CA GLY A 260 11.54 14.19 -7.49
C GLY A 260 11.58 13.09 -8.55
N ILE A 261 11.13 11.89 -8.20
CA ILE A 261 10.98 10.78 -9.16
C ILE A 261 9.85 11.05 -10.15
N CYS A 262 8.75 11.64 -9.68
CA CYS A 262 7.55 11.93 -10.44
C CYS A 262 7.09 13.39 -10.26
N PRO A 263 7.92 14.39 -10.64
CA PRO A 263 7.68 15.80 -10.36
C PRO A 263 6.45 16.38 -11.09
N ASP A 264 5.92 15.69 -12.10
CA ASP A 264 4.70 16.10 -12.81
C ASP A 264 3.42 15.48 -12.19
N ALA A 265 3.55 14.66 -11.13
CA ALA A 265 2.43 14.13 -10.37
C ALA A 265 1.92 15.15 -9.34
N ARG A 266 0.63 15.10 -9.02
CA ARG A 266 0.02 16.00 -8.02
C ARG A 266 0.08 15.38 -6.63
N VAL A 267 0.99 15.87 -5.79
CA VAL A 267 1.24 15.34 -4.42
C VAL A 267 0.46 16.12 -3.37
N ARG A 268 -0.24 15.42 -2.47
CA ARG A 268 -1.05 15.98 -1.38
C ARG A 268 -0.84 15.17 -0.10
N GLY A 269 -1.11 15.77 1.06
CA GLY A 269 -1.05 15.08 2.36
C GLY A 269 -2.43 14.92 3.00
N VAL A 270 -2.67 13.80 3.69
CA VAL A 270 -3.79 13.60 4.61
C VAL A 270 -3.24 13.19 5.97
N SER A 271 -3.43 14.04 6.98
CA SER A 271 -2.92 13.78 8.32
C SER A 271 -3.79 12.75 9.06
N ILE A 272 -3.18 11.86 9.83
CA ILE A 272 -3.91 10.98 10.77
C ILE A 272 -4.37 11.70 12.04
N PHE A 273 -3.84 12.90 12.30
CA PHE A 273 -4.21 13.72 13.44
C PHE A 273 -5.48 14.54 13.16
N GLY A 274 -6.05 15.15 14.22
CA GLY A 274 -7.34 15.85 14.13
C GLY A 274 -8.56 14.95 14.31
N GLY A 275 -8.37 13.79 14.95
CA GLY A 275 -9.46 12.87 15.33
C GLY A 275 -9.78 11.79 14.30
N THR A 276 -9.23 11.87 13.09
CA THR A 276 -9.51 10.95 11.98
C THR A 276 -8.87 9.56 12.14
N GLY A 277 -7.69 9.48 12.74
CA GLY A 277 -6.94 8.22 12.84
C GLY A 277 -6.47 7.69 11.48
N SER A 278 -5.77 6.56 11.47
CA SER A 278 -5.23 5.99 10.23
C SER A 278 -6.32 5.52 9.26
N ALA A 279 -7.32 4.79 9.75
CA ALA A 279 -8.35 4.19 8.92
C ALA A 279 -9.24 5.26 8.27
N GLY A 280 -9.65 6.28 9.05
CA GLY A 280 -10.38 7.42 8.52
C GLY A 280 -9.57 8.20 7.47
N ALA A 281 -8.26 8.37 7.70
CA ALA A 281 -7.37 9.07 6.77
C ALA A 281 -7.24 8.31 5.44
N ILE A 282 -7.13 6.97 5.48
CA ILE A 282 -7.12 6.11 4.29
C ILE A 282 -8.41 6.25 3.49
N ARG A 283 -9.57 6.23 4.16
CA ARG A 283 -10.84 6.45 3.47
C ARG A 283 -10.92 7.85 2.87
N GLN A 284 -10.56 8.89 3.62
CA GLN A 284 -10.59 10.27 3.11
C GLN A 284 -9.68 10.43 1.88
N ALA A 285 -8.48 9.87 1.92
CA ALA A 285 -7.57 9.83 0.79
C ALA A 285 -8.20 9.10 -0.42
N ALA A 286 -8.87 7.97 -0.19
CA ALA A 286 -9.57 7.24 -1.25
C ALA A 286 -10.69 8.07 -1.88
N GLN A 287 -11.42 8.85 -1.09
CA GLN A 287 -12.48 9.74 -1.59
C GLN A 287 -11.94 10.89 -2.44
N LEU A 288 -10.75 11.38 -2.11
CA LEU A 288 -10.05 12.46 -2.83
C LEU A 288 -9.23 11.96 -4.04
N SER A 289 -9.26 10.66 -4.32
CA SER A 289 -8.48 9.97 -5.35
C SER A 289 -9.37 9.43 -6.46
N LYS A 290 -8.81 9.38 -7.67
CA LYS A 290 -9.41 8.78 -8.86
C LYS A 290 -8.83 7.39 -9.12
N LYS A 291 -9.50 6.59 -9.94
CA LYS A 291 -8.95 5.31 -10.42
C LYS A 291 -7.56 5.52 -11.04
N GLY A 292 -6.60 4.74 -10.57
CA GLY A 292 -5.20 4.80 -10.99
C GLY A 292 -4.33 5.84 -10.28
N ASP A 293 -4.90 6.70 -9.43
CA ASP A 293 -4.12 7.48 -8.46
C ASP A 293 -3.51 6.55 -7.40
N VAL A 294 -2.54 7.06 -6.65
CA VAL A 294 -1.78 6.31 -5.66
C VAL A 294 -1.99 6.89 -4.26
N ILE A 295 -2.25 6.02 -3.28
CA ILE A 295 -2.18 6.35 -1.85
C ILE A 295 -0.92 5.71 -1.30
N LEU A 296 -0.12 6.53 -0.63
CA LEU A 296 1.05 6.10 0.12
C LEU A 296 0.73 6.14 1.62
N ILE A 297 1.02 5.04 2.32
CA ILE A 297 0.83 4.91 3.77
C ILE A 297 2.22 4.81 4.40
N GLU A 298 2.62 5.87 5.11
CA GLU A 298 3.91 6.01 5.78
C GLU A 298 3.85 5.68 7.27
N LEU A 299 3.07 4.66 7.60
CA LEU A 299 2.74 4.33 8.98
C LEU A 299 2.96 2.85 9.26
N HIS A 300 3.40 2.59 10.48
CA HIS A 300 3.47 1.26 11.06
C HIS A 300 3.15 1.31 12.56
N ARG A 301 3.00 0.13 13.17
CA ARG A 301 2.63 0.01 14.58
C ARG A 301 3.26 -1.21 15.23
N PRO A 302 3.49 -1.21 16.55
CA PRO A 302 3.90 -2.41 17.27
C PRO A 302 2.92 -3.57 17.06
N GLY A 303 3.42 -4.71 16.60
CA GLY A 303 2.66 -5.93 16.37
C GLY A 303 2.59 -6.86 17.59
N PRO A 304 2.02 -8.06 17.42
CA PRO A 304 1.79 -9.00 18.51
C PRO A 304 3.06 -9.60 19.14
N ARG A 305 4.23 -9.56 18.47
CA ARG A 305 5.46 -10.21 18.98
C ARG A 305 5.86 -9.71 20.36
N PHE A 306 5.66 -8.43 20.63
CA PHE A 306 5.91 -7.80 21.92
C PHE A 306 4.62 -7.27 22.54
N ASN A 307 3.51 -7.99 22.36
CA ASN A 307 2.21 -7.64 22.93
C ASN A 307 1.80 -6.19 22.61
N PHE A 308 1.92 -5.79 21.34
CA PHE A 308 1.54 -4.45 20.86
C PHE A 308 2.29 -3.30 21.56
N SER A 309 3.50 -3.58 22.06
CA SER A 309 4.38 -2.59 22.71
C SER A 309 5.74 -2.48 22.01
N ALA A 310 6.49 -1.43 22.33
CA ALA A 310 7.76 -1.08 21.69
C ALA A 310 8.97 -1.14 22.66
N PRO A 311 9.22 -2.25 23.38
CA PRO A 311 10.20 -2.28 24.47
C PRO A 311 11.66 -2.20 23.98
N GLN A 312 11.91 -2.41 22.68
CA GLN A 312 13.25 -2.44 22.08
C GLN A 312 13.31 -1.55 20.83
N GLY A 313 12.79 -0.33 20.92
CA GLY A 313 12.60 0.52 19.75
C GLY A 313 11.53 -0.07 18.82
N GLN A 314 11.78 -0.05 17.51
CA GLN A 314 10.77 -0.50 16.53
C GLN A 314 10.73 -2.00 16.28
N ARG A 315 11.51 -2.80 16.99
CA ARG A 315 11.45 -4.26 16.86
C ARG A 315 10.00 -4.73 17.06
N GLY A 316 9.51 -5.59 16.16
CA GLY A 316 8.13 -6.06 16.17
C GLY A 316 7.09 -5.13 15.54
N PHE A 317 7.48 -3.98 14.97
CA PHE A 317 6.56 -3.12 14.25
C PHE A 317 6.19 -3.71 12.90
N ILE A 318 4.93 -3.59 12.51
CA ILE A 318 4.35 -4.18 11.29
C ILE A 318 3.49 -3.17 10.53
N ALA A 319 3.24 -3.44 9.25
CA ALA A 319 2.35 -2.63 8.42
C ALA A 319 0.94 -2.55 9.02
N ILE A 320 0.30 -1.39 8.87
CA ILE A 320 -1.00 -1.10 9.51
C ILE A 320 -2.17 -1.93 8.97
N GLU A 321 -2.03 -2.58 7.81
CA GLU A 321 -3.10 -3.41 7.25
C GLU A 321 -3.47 -4.63 8.12
N TRP A 322 -2.67 -4.91 9.15
CA TRP A 322 -2.94 -5.92 10.18
C TRP A 322 -4.21 -5.65 10.99
N TRP A 323 -4.54 -4.38 11.24
CA TRP A 323 -5.69 -3.99 12.07
C TRP A 323 -7.00 -4.02 11.26
N PRO A 324 -8.13 -4.52 11.82
CA PRO A 324 -9.36 -4.77 11.05
C PRO A 324 -9.95 -3.55 10.35
N ASP A 325 -9.90 -2.37 10.97
CA ASP A 325 -10.39 -1.11 10.42
C ASP A 325 -9.48 -0.56 9.31
N ASP A 326 -8.17 -0.58 9.51
CA ASP A 326 -7.20 -0.21 8.47
C ASP A 326 -7.28 -1.15 7.26
N PHE A 327 -7.42 -2.45 7.49
CA PHE A 327 -7.67 -3.43 6.44
C PHE A 327 -8.92 -3.09 5.63
N ALA A 328 -10.04 -2.79 6.30
CA ALA A 328 -11.29 -2.42 5.66
C ALA A 328 -11.16 -1.12 4.85
N ALA A 329 -10.45 -0.12 5.37
CA ALA A 329 -10.19 1.15 4.68
C ALA A 329 -9.33 0.97 3.42
N ILE A 330 -8.28 0.15 3.50
CA ILE A 330 -7.40 -0.18 2.37
C ILE A 330 -8.19 -0.93 1.30
N ARG A 331 -8.99 -1.91 1.70
CA ARG A 331 -9.89 -2.67 0.82
C ARG A 331 -10.85 -1.75 0.08
N PHE A 332 -11.47 -0.81 0.78
CA PHE A 332 -12.34 0.20 0.19
C PHE A 332 -11.59 1.03 -0.87
N ALA A 333 -10.37 1.50 -0.57
CA ALA A 333 -9.56 2.28 -1.50
C ALA A 333 -9.17 1.47 -2.77
N VAL A 334 -8.72 0.22 -2.58
CA VAL A 334 -8.37 -0.71 -3.67
C VAL A 334 -9.58 -0.98 -4.56
N MET A 335 -10.75 -1.20 -3.97
CA MET A 335 -12.01 -1.44 -4.69
C MET A 335 -12.49 -0.23 -5.49
N ARG A 336 -12.10 0.99 -5.12
CA ARG A 336 -12.27 2.20 -5.94
C ARG A 336 -11.27 2.31 -7.09
N GLY A 337 -10.38 1.33 -7.24
CA GLY A 337 -9.33 1.31 -8.25
C GLY A 337 -8.16 2.23 -7.93
N VAL A 338 -8.01 2.66 -6.67
CA VAL A 338 -6.85 3.42 -6.19
C VAL A 338 -5.74 2.43 -5.81
N ILE A 339 -4.51 2.72 -6.24
CA ILE A 339 -3.36 1.88 -5.89
C ILE A 339 -2.91 2.26 -4.48
N VAL A 340 -3.04 1.34 -3.52
CA VAL A 340 -2.57 1.56 -2.15
C VAL A 340 -1.20 0.92 -1.95
N MET A 341 -0.24 1.70 -1.48
CA MET A 341 1.14 1.28 -1.26
C MET A 341 1.53 1.61 0.19
N SER A 342 2.07 0.65 0.92
CA SER A 342 2.39 0.80 2.34
C SER A 342 3.83 0.42 2.62
N ALA A 343 4.49 1.20 3.47
CA ALA A 343 5.72 0.76 4.12
C ALA A 343 5.46 -0.55 4.88
N ALA A 344 6.35 -1.53 4.74
CA ALA A 344 6.18 -2.86 5.35
C ALA A 344 6.41 -2.87 6.88
N GLY A 345 7.06 -1.83 7.41
CA GLY A 345 7.46 -1.72 8.80
C GLY A 345 8.92 -2.05 9.07
N ASN A 346 9.46 -1.48 10.16
CA ASN A 346 10.87 -1.61 10.57
C ASN A 346 11.01 -2.56 11.78
N GLY A 347 10.23 -3.64 11.80
CA GLY A 347 10.18 -4.57 12.92
C GLY A 347 11.24 -5.64 12.94
N ALA A 348 11.98 -5.82 11.84
CA ALA A 348 12.77 -7.01 11.54
C ALA A 348 11.93 -8.31 11.60
N GLU A 349 10.65 -8.22 11.27
CA GLU A 349 9.68 -9.30 11.41
C GLU A 349 9.60 -10.19 10.17
N ASN A 350 9.54 -11.50 10.40
CA ASN A 350 9.09 -12.46 9.41
C ASN A 350 7.55 -12.46 9.39
N LEU A 351 6.95 -11.82 8.39
CA LEU A 351 5.49 -11.73 8.27
C LEU A 351 4.82 -13.06 7.89
N ASP A 352 5.61 -14.08 7.51
CA ASP A 352 5.13 -15.46 7.32
C ASP A 352 5.13 -16.28 8.62
N ASP A 353 5.61 -15.72 9.74
CA ASP A 353 5.64 -16.40 11.04
C ASP A 353 4.21 -16.81 11.47
N PRO A 354 3.98 -18.07 11.91
CA PRO A 354 2.67 -18.52 12.39
C PRO A 354 2.06 -17.67 13.51
N LEU A 355 2.86 -16.90 14.26
CA LEU A 355 2.38 -15.86 15.18
C LEU A 355 1.35 -14.95 14.50
N TYR A 356 1.61 -14.59 13.24
CA TYR A 356 0.74 -13.75 12.45
C TYR A 356 -0.52 -14.48 11.95
N ASN A 357 -0.72 -15.77 12.23
CA ASN A 357 -1.99 -16.45 11.96
C ASN A 357 -2.87 -16.57 13.21
N THR A 358 -2.41 -16.07 14.37
CA THR A 358 -3.19 -16.06 15.61
C THR A 358 -4.02 -14.79 15.71
N ARG A 359 -5.36 -14.94 15.69
CA ARG A 359 -6.28 -13.83 15.90
C ARG A 359 -6.08 -13.24 17.31
N PRO A 360 -5.79 -11.93 17.44
CA PRO A 360 -5.75 -11.26 18.74
C PRO A 360 -7.10 -11.26 19.47
N ASN A 361 -7.06 -11.23 20.80
CA ASN A 361 -8.26 -11.04 21.61
C ASN A 361 -8.91 -9.68 21.27
N GLY A 362 -10.24 -9.66 21.20
CA GLY A 362 -11.01 -8.44 20.88
C GLY A 362 -11.15 -8.14 19.37
N PHE A 363 -10.43 -8.84 18.48
CA PHE A 363 -10.65 -8.68 17.03
C PHE A 363 -11.90 -9.45 16.56
N PRO A 364 -12.55 -9.04 15.44
CA PRO A 364 -13.69 -9.75 14.86
C PRO A 364 -13.41 -11.25 14.65
N ALA A 365 -14.40 -12.11 14.85
CA ALA A 365 -14.23 -13.56 14.64
C ALA A 365 -13.92 -13.92 13.17
N THR A 366 -14.32 -13.03 12.26
CA THR A 366 -14.08 -13.09 10.82
C THR A 366 -12.66 -12.65 10.44
N TRP A 367 -11.89 -12.03 11.34
CA TRP A 367 -10.54 -11.57 11.06
C TRP A 367 -9.64 -12.72 10.62
N ARG A 368 -8.79 -12.46 9.62
CA ARG A 368 -7.77 -13.38 9.10
C ARG A 368 -6.49 -12.58 8.85
N ASN A 369 -5.35 -13.28 8.89
CA ASN A 369 -4.03 -12.70 8.65
C ASN A 369 -3.92 -12.04 7.26
N PRO A 370 -3.74 -10.71 7.15
CA PRO A 370 -3.58 -10.04 5.87
C PRO A 370 -2.20 -10.22 5.23
N PHE A 371 -1.18 -10.62 6.00
CA PHE A 371 0.13 -10.97 5.46
C PHE A 371 0.12 -12.34 4.78
N ASN A 372 -0.78 -13.24 5.20
CA ASN A 372 -1.09 -14.43 4.44
C ASN A 372 -2.21 -14.12 3.44
N ARG A 373 -1.82 -13.65 2.25
CA ARG A 373 -2.77 -13.21 1.22
C ARG A 373 -3.71 -14.29 0.68
N ASN A 374 -3.46 -15.57 0.98
CA ASN A 374 -4.41 -16.64 0.68
C ASN A 374 -5.58 -16.67 1.69
N LEU A 375 -5.41 -16.09 2.87
CA LEU A 375 -6.44 -16.00 3.91
C LEU A 375 -7.18 -14.67 3.85
N ALA A 376 -6.45 -13.57 3.69
CA ALA A 376 -7.01 -12.24 3.48
C ALA A 376 -6.04 -11.37 2.67
N ASP A 377 -6.51 -10.80 1.56
CA ASP A 377 -5.72 -9.87 0.75
C ASP A 377 -6.38 -8.49 0.77
N SER A 378 -5.68 -7.52 1.36
CA SER A 378 -6.10 -6.13 1.37
C SER A 378 -6.07 -5.50 -0.03
N GLY A 379 -5.29 -6.10 -0.94
CA GLY A 379 -4.96 -5.55 -2.25
C GLY A 379 -3.86 -4.50 -2.24
N SER A 380 -3.30 -4.18 -1.07
CA SER A 380 -2.17 -3.27 -0.92
C SER A 380 -0.90 -3.83 -1.57
N ILE A 381 0.05 -2.92 -1.82
CA ILE A 381 1.42 -3.23 -2.21
C ILE A 381 2.33 -2.95 -1.01
N LEU A 382 2.96 -3.97 -0.44
CA LEU A 382 3.88 -3.82 0.70
C LEU A 382 5.31 -3.63 0.22
N ILE A 383 5.99 -2.62 0.78
CA ILE A 383 7.32 -2.21 0.34
C ILE A 383 8.36 -2.41 1.45
N GLY A 384 9.36 -3.24 1.17
CA GLY A 384 10.51 -3.47 2.04
C GLY A 384 11.67 -2.51 1.79
N ALA A 385 12.66 -2.54 2.67
CA ALA A 385 13.83 -1.67 2.65
C ALA A 385 15.09 -2.44 2.25
N GLY A 386 15.67 -2.07 1.10
CA GLY A 386 16.92 -2.63 0.60
C GLY A 386 18.11 -1.71 0.79
N ALA A 387 19.31 -2.30 0.95
CA ALA A 387 20.54 -1.54 1.05
C ALA A 387 20.84 -0.81 -0.27
N PRO A 388 21.26 0.47 -0.24
CA PRO A 388 21.80 1.16 -1.40
C PRO A 388 23.13 0.50 -1.85
N PRO A 389 23.68 0.87 -3.03
CA PRO A 389 25.00 0.44 -3.43
C PRO A 389 26.08 0.74 -2.38
N PRO A 390 27.05 -0.16 -2.16
CA PRO A 390 28.19 0.10 -1.28
C PRO A 390 28.90 1.41 -1.65
N GLY A 391 29.29 2.20 -0.64
CA GLY A 391 29.96 3.48 -0.78
C GLY A 391 29.03 4.68 -1.05
N THR A 392 27.72 4.47 -1.02
CA THR A 392 26.74 5.58 -1.12
C THR A 392 27.03 6.61 -0.03
N HIS A 393 27.18 7.87 -0.44
CA HIS A 393 27.59 9.00 0.41
C HIS A 393 28.82 8.72 1.31
N GLY A 394 29.67 7.76 0.95
CA GLY A 394 30.83 7.33 1.73
C GLY A 394 30.58 6.25 2.80
N ARG A 395 29.37 5.68 2.91
CA ARG A 395 29.05 4.63 3.90
C ARG A 395 28.59 3.31 3.24
N ASN A 396 28.46 2.26 4.04
CA ASN A 396 28.15 0.90 3.58
C ASN A 396 27.10 0.25 4.47
N HIS A 397 26.03 -0.29 3.86
CA HIS A 397 24.89 -0.90 4.57
C HIS A 397 24.66 -2.39 4.23
N GLY A 398 25.61 -2.97 3.49
CA GLY A 398 25.54 -4.33 2.93
C GLY A 398 25.58 -4.32 1.40
N PRO A 399 25.52 -5.50 0.77
CA PRO A 399 25.39 -5.63 -0.68
C PRO A 399 24.15 -4.90 -1.22
N ASP A 400 24.27 -4.28 -2.39
CA ASP A 400 23.16 -3.56 -3.04
C ASP A 400 21.91 -4.46 -3.18
N ARG A 401 20.74 -3.93 -2.83
CA ARG A 401 19.43 -4.62 -2.83
C ARG A 401 19.27 -5.76 -1.82
N SER A 402 20.23 -5.94 -0.91
CA SER A 402 20.07 -6.88 0.19
C SER A 402 19.11 -6.31 1.23
N ARG A 403 18.37 -7.18 1.94
CA ARG A 403 17.43 -6.75 2.97
C ARG A 403 18.15 -5.97 4.05
N LEU A 404 17.74 -4.76 4.40
CA LEU A 404 18.25 -4.05 5.60
C LEU A 404 17.77 -4.75 6.88
N ASP A 405 18.61 -4.80 7.91
CA ASP A 405 18.39 -5.54 9.15
C ASP A 405 17.03 -5.28 9.81
N PHE A 406 16.57 -4.03 9.77
CA PHE A 406 15.28 -3.60 10.28
C PHE A 406 14.07 -3.96 9.43
N SER A 407 14.26 -4.19 8.12
CA SER A 407 13.12 -4.36 7.22
C SER A 407 12.34 -5.61 7.57
N ASN A 408 11.02 -5.49 7.71
CA ASN A 408 10.16 -6.65 7.67
C ASN A 408 10.31 -7.38 6.33
N PHE A 409 10.07 -8.69 6.36
CA PHE A 409 10.20 -9.57 5.20
C PHE A 409 9.13 -10.66 5.22
N GLY A 410 8.88 -11.27 4.07
CA GLY A 410 7.92 -12.36 3.94
C GLY A 410 7.30 -12.42 2.55
N SER A 411 6.47 -13.45 2.33
CA SER A 411 5.81 -13.71 1.05
C SER A 411 4.87 -12.58 0.61
N SER A 412 4.37 -11.77 1.54
CA SER A 412 3.54 -10.60 1.29
C SER A 412 4.30 -9.41 0.68
N ILE A 413 5.61 -9.28 0.90
CA ILE A 413 6.38 -8.12 0.42
C ILE A 413 6.54 -8.15 -1.11
N ASP A 414 6.17 -7.06 -1.76
CA ASP A 414 6.02 -6.98 -3.22
C ASP A 414 7.25 -6.41 -3.92
N ALA A 415 7.80 -5.32 -3.38
CA ALA A 415 8.89 -4.55 -3.96
C ALA A 415 9.77 -3.91 -2.87
N GLN A 416 10.96 -3.43 -3.26
CA GLN A 416 11.86 -2.69 -2.38
C GLN A 416 12.35 -1.38 -3.01
N GLY A 417 12.70 -0.41 -2.16
CA GLY A 417 13.44 0.80 -2.50
C GLY A 417 14.77 0.89 -1.75
N TRP A 418 15.48 2.01 -1.88
CA TRP A 418 16.58 2.33 -0.97
C TRP A 418 16.02 2.62 0.41
N GLY A 419 16.49 1.89 1.42
CA GLY A 419 16.06 2.08 2.81
C GLY A 419 17.05 2.85 3.68
N ARG A 420 18.15 3.32 3.10
CA ARG A 420 19.19 4.13 3.73
C ARG A 420 19.68 5.14 2.71
N GLU A 421 20.13 6.29 3.21
CA GLU A 421 20.88 7.27 2.42
C GLU A 421 20.09 7.83 1.23
N VAL A 422 18.82 8.16 1.47
CA VAL A 422 17.99 8.82 0.46
C VAL A 422 18.15 10.33 0.60
N THR A 423 18.68 10.96 -0.45
CA THR A 423 18.75 12.42 -0.55
C THR A 423 17.40 13.02 -0.92
N THR A 424 16.92 13.96 -0.09
CA THR A 424 15.60 14.59 -0.20
C THR A 424 15.52 15.88 0.66
N CYS A 425 14.34 16.51 0.70
CA CYS A 425 14.01 17.67 1.54
C CYS A 425 13.86 17.29 3.03
N GLY A 426 13.89 18.28 3.93
CA GLY A 426 13.70 18.11 5.38
C GLY A 426 14.96 17.69 6.15
N TYR A 427 14.81 17.55 7.48
CA TYR A 427 15.81 17.22 8.52
C TYR A 427 16.98 18.20 8.67
N GLY A 428 17.59 18.64 7.57
CA GLY A 428 18.54 19.75 7.55
C GLY A 428 20.00 19.40 7.84
N ASP A 429 20.39 18.12 7.83
CA ASP A 429 21.76 17.68 8.11
C ASP A 429 22.71 17.78 6.90
N LEU A 430 22.17 17.85 5.67
CA LEU A 430 22.96 18.14 4.46
C LEU A 430 23.05 19.64 4.19
N GLN A 431 21.96 20.37 4.41
CA GLN A 431 21.88 21.82 4.41
C GLN A 431 20.82 22.21 5.43
N GLY A 432 21.16 23.10 6.38
CA GLY A 432 20.32 23.43 7.53
C GLY A 432 20.23 24.93 7.79
N GLY A 433 20.25 25.33 9.06
CA GLY A 433 20.06 26.71 9.50
C GLY A 433 18.71 26.96 10.14
N ALA A 434 18.40 28.22 10.45
CA ALA A 434 17.17 28.58 11.16
C ALA A 434 15.87 28.41 10.33
N ASN A 435 15.97 28.29 9.00
CA ASN A 435 14.81 28.23 8.11
C ASN A 435 14.53 26.81 7.57
N GLU A 436 13.47 26.16 8.08
CA GLU A 436 13.02 24.83 7.64
C GLU A 436 12.73 24.72 6.13
N ASP A 437 12.45 25.84 5.45
CA ASP A 437 12.16 25.84 4.00
C ASP A 437 13.41 25.58 3.13
N LEU A 438 14.60 25.56 3.73
CA LEU A 438 15.89 25.37 3.06
C LEU A 438 16.61 24.08 3.51
N TRP A 439 15.90 23.19 4.21
CA TRP A 439 16.48 22.01 4.83
C TRP A 439 16.55 20.81 3.89
N TYR A 440 17.73 20.22 3.77
CA TYR A 440 17.94 18.99 3.01
C TYR A 440 18.67 17.94 3.84
N THR A 441 18.48 16.69 3.47
CA THR A 441 19.15 15.54 4.05
C THR A 441 19.67 14.62 2.95
N ASP A 442 20.71 13.85 3.27
CA ASP A 442 21.08 12.66 2.51
C ASP A 442 21.01 11.37 3.32
N GLN A 443 20.40 11.41 4.50
CA GLN A 443 20.36 10.30 5.44
C GLN A 443 18.95 9.76 5.69
N PHE A 444 17.92 10.24 4.96
CA PHE A 444 16.57 9.71 5.10
C PHE A 444 16.56 8.19 4.86
N SER A 445 15.96 7.47 5.81
CA SER A 445 16.15 6.03 5.97
C SER A 445 14.86 5.35 6.46
N GLY A 446 14.85 4.01 6.49
CA GLY A 446 13.70 3.20 6.88
C GLY A 446 12.89 2.68 5.69
N THR A 447 11.89 1.84 5.95
CA THR A 447 10.91 1.46 4.93
C THR A 447 10.22 2.69 4.33
N SER A 448 10.11 3.77 5.10
CA SER A 448 9.59 5.06 4.65
C SER A 448 10.44 5.84 3.65
N SER A 449 11.73 5.54 3.54
CA SER A 449 12.56 6.06 2.46
C SER A 449 12.45 5.21 1.18
N ALA A 450 12.10 3.93 1.34
CA ALA A 450 11.96 2.97 0.25
C ALA A 450 10.59 3.07 -0.45
N SER A 451 9.52 3.27 0.31
CA SER A 451 8.15 3.37 -0.19
C SER A 451 7.92 4.50 -1.20
N PRO A 452 8.34 5.76 -0.98
CA PRO A 452 8.16 6.82 -1.98
C PRO A 452 8.95 6.54 -3.26
N ILE A 453 10.07 5.81 -3.20
CA ILE A 453 10.80 5.40 -4.41
C ILE A 453 9.94 4.49 -5.29
N VAL A 454 9.27 3.50 -4.70
CA VAL A 454 8.41 2.57 -5.44
C VAL A 454 7.12 3.26 -5.89
N VAL A 455 6.52 4.13 -5.06
CA VAL A 455 5.35 4.95 -5.43
C VAL A 455 5.67 5.84 -6.62
N GLY A 456 6.81 6.54 -6.60
CA GLY A 456 7.28 7.35 -7.71
C GLY A 456 7.41 6.54 -9.00
N ALA A 457 7.95 5.32 -8.90
CA ALA A 457 8.06 4.42 -10.06
C ALA A 457 6.67 4.06 -10.64
N VAL A 458 5.69 3.72 -9.80
CA VAL A 458 4.32 3.42 -10.24
C VAL A 458 3.65 4.66 -10.85
N ALA A 459 3.83 5.85 -10.26
CA ALA A 459 3.31 7.09 -10.80
C ALA A 459 3.86 7.40 -12.20
N CYS A 460 5.17 7.20 -12.41
CA CYS A 460 5.81 7.34 -13.72
C CYS A 460 5.19 6.41 -14.77
N VAL A 461 4.91 5.16 -14.41
CA VAL A 461 4.23 4.20 -15.31
C VAL A 461 2.81 4.62 -15.62
N GLN A 462 2.03 5.03 -14.61
CA GLN A 462 0.67 5.51 -14.80
C GLN A 462 0.62 6.75 -15.72
N GLY A 463 1.54 7.69 -15.53
CA GLY A 463 1.68 8.86 -16.40
C GLY A 463 2.05 8.47 -17.83
N ALA A 464 2.96 7.50 -18.02
CA ALA A 464 3.35 6.99 -19.33
C ALA A 464 2.20 6.26 -20.06
N LEU A 465 1.36 5.52 -19.33
CA LEU A 465 0.15 4.90 -19.85
C LEU A 465 -0.88 5.96 -20.26
N ARG A 466 -1.11 6.96 -19.40
CA ARG A 466 -2.05 8.05 -19.66
C ARG A 466 -1.68 8.85 -20.90
N ALA A 467 -0.40 9.23 -21.03
CA ALA A 467 0.10 9.97 -22.19
C ALA A 467 -0.07 9.21 -23.52
N ARG A 468 -0.21 7.88 -23.46
CA ARG A 468 -0.46 6.99 -24.61
C ARG A 468 -1.91 6.55 -24.73
N GLN A 469 -2.82 7.15 -23.94
CA GLN A 469 -4.24 6.79 -23.91
C GLN A 469 -4.47 5.29 -23.66
N ARG A 470 -3.59 4.65 -22.88
CA ARG A 470 -3.72 3.26 -22.47
C ARG A 470 -4.49 3.17 -21.16
N PRO A 471 -5.21 2.07 -20.90
CA PRO A 471 -5.80 1.81 -19.59
C PRO A 471 -4.73 1.88 -18.50
N LEU A 472 -5.03 2.63 -17.43
CA LEU A 472 -4.19 2.72 -16.25
C LEU A 472 -4.11 1.36 -15.54
N LEU A 473 -3.04 1.14 -14.79
CA LEU A 473 -2.88 -0.02 -13.95
C LEU A 473 -3.97 -0.06 -12.88
N SER A 474 -4.58 -1.24 -12.71
CA SER A 474 -5.31 -1.59 -11.49
C SER A 474 -4.33 -1.95 -10.37
N PRO A 475 -4.77 -1.95 -9.09
CA PRO A 475 -3.93 -2.36 -7.95
C PRO A 475 -3.29 -3.74 -8.16
N THR A 476 -4.10 -4.73 -8.56
CA THR A 476 -3.63 -6.11 -8.86
C THR A 476 -2.56 -6.13 -9.95
N ARG A 477 -2.76 -5.37 -11.04
CA ARG A 477 -1.81 -5.33 -12.15
C ARG A 477 -0.52 -4.61 -11.79
N ALA A 478 -0.61 -3.51 -11.03
CA ALA A 478 0.57 -2.80 -10.53
C ALA A 478 1.43 -3.72 -9.66
N ARG A 479 0.82 -4.42 -8.71
CA ARG A 479 1.49 -5.40 -7.84
C ARG A 479 2.14 -6.54 -8.63
N ALA A 480 1.43 -7.10 -9.61
CA ALA A 480 1.94 -8.17 -10.46
C ALA A 480 3.16 -7.72 -11.27
N LEU A 481 3.11 -6.52 -11.86
CA LEU A 481 4.22 -5.97 -12.63
C LEU A 481 5.45 -5.68 -11.75
N LEU A 482 5.25 -5.13 -10.55
CA LEU A 482 6.34 -4.91 -9.58
C LEU A 482 7.02 -6.23 -9.17
N ARG A 483 6.24 -7.31 -8.97
CA ARG A 483 6.80 -8.63 -8.65
C ARG A 483 7.53 -9.28 -9.84
N ALA A 484 7.06 -9.05 -11.06
CA ALA A 484 7.57 -9.69 -12.27
C ALA A 484 8.77 -8.97 -12.92
N THR A 485 9.01 -7.72 -12.55
CA THR A 485 10.06 -6.87 -13.13
C THR A 485 11.00 -6.33 -12.06
N GLY A 486 11.99 -5.55 -12.46
CA GLY A 486 12.94 -4.93 -11.55
C GLY A 486 14.18 -5.77 -11.29
N SER A 487 15.08 -5.20 -10.51
CA SER A 487 16.34 -5.83 -10.11
C SER A 487 16.10 -6.75 -8.90
N PRO A 488 16.45 -8.04 -9.00
CA PRO A 488 16.24 -8.98 -7.90
C PRO A 488 17.02 -8.62 -6.63
N GLN A 489 16.43 -8.96 -5.47
CA GLN A 489 17.08 -8.93 -4.16
C GLN A 489 18.37 -9.77 -4.15
N THR A 490 19.35 -9.33 -3.38
CA THR A 490 20.62 -10.03 -3.16
C THR A 490 20.72 -10.57 -1.73
N ASP A 491 21.65 -11.50 -1.51
CA ASP A 491 21.99 -12.02 -0.19
C ASP A 491 22.86 -11.03 0.59
N ALA A 492 22.73 -11.06 1.92
CA ALA A 492 23.70 -10.47 2.85
C ALA A 492 23.96 -11.42 4.03
N PRO A 493 25.10 -11.28 4.74
CA PRO A 493 25.35 -12.03 5.97
C PRO A 493 24.18 -11.90 6.96
N GLY A 494 23.66 -13.05 7.43
CA GLY A 494 22.50 -13.13 8.33
C GLY A 494 21.14 -12.75 7.72
N ARG A 495 21.12 -12.34 6.45
CA ARG A 495 19.93 -11.81 5.75
C ARG A 495 19.87 -12.39 4.33
N PRO A 496 19.62 -13.72 4.20
CA PRO A 496 19.56 -14.37 2.89
C PRO A 496 18.37 -13.86 2.08
N ARG A 497 18.45 -13.96 0.75
CA ARG A 497 17.39 -13.55 -0.19
C ARG A 497 16.05 -14.28 0.00
N THR A 498 16.04 -15.38 0.75
CA THR A 498 14.82 -16.07 1.17
C THR A 498 13.99 -15.23 2.15
N GLN A 499 14.61 -14.28 2.86
CA GLN A 499 13.93 -13.22 3.60
C GLN A 499 13.47 -12.14 2.62
N ARG A 500 12.39 -12.43 1.90
CA ARG A 500 11.92 -11.63 0.77
C ARG A 500 11.54 -10.20 1.19
N ILE A 501 12.12 -9.22 0.50
CA ILE A 501 11.69 -7.82 0.48
C ILE A 501 11.28 -7.34 -0.92
N GLY A 502 11.21 -8.23 -1.90
CA GLY A 502 10.80 -7.91 -3.27
C GLY A 502 11.92 -7.41 -4.17
N ASN A 503 11.57 -7.07 -5.42
CA ASN A 503 12.51 -6.53 -6.40
C ASN A 503 12.57 -5.00 -6.30
N ARG A 504 13.73 -4.42 -6.59
CA ARG A 504 13.83 -2.96 -6.77
C ARG A 504 13.30 -2.58 -8.16
N PRO A 505 12.34 -1.65 -8.30
CA PRO A 505 11.79 -1.29 -9.61
C PRO A 505 12.87 -0.90 -10.61
N ASN A 506 12.65 -1.27 -11.87
CA ASN A 506 13.42 -0.77 -13.02
C ASN A 506 12.41 -0.16 -13.99
N LEU A 507 12.33 1.16 -14.06
CA LEU A 507 11.33 1.89 -14.83
C LEU A 507 11.38 1.58 -16.32
N ARG A 508 12.57 1.31 -16.88
CA ARG A 508 12.69 0.91 -18.28
C ARG A 508 11.97 -0.40 -18.57
N GLN A 509 12.18 -1.39 -17.71
CA GLN A 509 11.50 -2.67 -17.82
C GLN A 509 10.01 -2.54 -17.48
N LEU A 510 9.68 -1.83 -16.40
CA LEU A 510 8.32 -1.70 -15.89
C LEU A 510 7.40 -0.96 -16.88
N ILE A 511 7.86 0.15 -17.47
CA ILE A 511 7.11 0.88 -18.51
C ILE A 511 6.92 -0.01 -19.74
N ALA A 512 7.97 -0.71 -20.20
CA ALA A 512 7.85 -1.61 -21.35
C ALA A 512 6.83 -2.72 -21.10
N SER A 513 6.89 -3.39 -19.93
CA SER A 513 5.95 -4.45 -19.56
C SER A 513 4.52 -3.93 -19.34
N ALA A 514 4.34 -2.70 -18.86
CA ALA A 514 3.03 -2.08 -18.74
C ALA A 514 2.40 -1.75 -20.11
N LEU A 515 3.24 -1.38 -21.10
CA LEU A 515 2.81 -1.03 -22.45
C LEU A 515 2.59 -2.25 -23.36
N GLN A 516 3.30 -3.36 -23.11
CA GLN A 516 3.10 -4.62 -23.84
C GLN A 516 1.64 -5.05 -23.75
N GLN A 517 0.95 -5.07 -24.90
CA GLN A 517 -0.25 -5.87 -25.06
C GLN A 517 0.23 -7.31 -25.15
N ARG A 518 -0.23 -8.18 -24.24
CA ARG A 518 0.02 -9.60 -24.42
C ARG A 518 -0.88 -10.08 -25.56
N GLU A 519 -0.30 -10.40 -26.69
CA GLU A 519 -0.94 -11.29 -27.66
C GLU A 519 -1.03 -12.67 -27.01
N TRP A 520 -2.25 -13.13 -26.70
CA TRP A 520 -2.43 -14.49 -26.20
C TRP A 520 -2.82 -15.39 -27.36
N LEU A 521 -1.84 -16.14 -27.87
CA LEU A 521 -2.02 -17.12 -28.95
C LEU A 521 -2.13 -18.52 -28.35
N GLY A 522 -3.04 -19.35 -28.87
CA GLY A 522 -3.18 -20.73 -28.40
C GLY A 522 -4.07 -21.60 -29.25
N VAL A 523 -4.11 -22.89 -28.90
CA VAL A 523 -5.09 -23.88 -29.42
C VAL A 523 -6.09 -24.15 -28.31
N GLN A 524 -7.37 -23.88 -28.54
CA GLN A 524 -8.41 -24.18 -27.56
C GLN A 524 -8.94 -25.61 -27.70
N PHE A 525 -9.08 -26.08 -28.94
CA PHE A 525 -9.64 -27.39 -29.25
C PHE A 525 -8.79 -28.11 -30.29
N THR A 526 -8.63 -29.42 -30.10
CA THR A 526 -8.22 -30.39 -31.11
C THR A 526 -9.33 -31.42 -31.27
N GLY A 527 -9.47 -32.02 -32.45
CA GLY A 527 -10.41 -33.13 -32.62
C GLY A 527 -10.58 -33.64 -34.04
N SER A 528 -11.34 -34.73 -34.17
CA SER A 528 -11.71 -35.33 -35.46
C SER A 528 -13.15 -34.96 -35.86
N LEU A 529 -13.35 -34.70 -37.14
CA LEU A 529 -14.65 -34.56 -37.79
C LEU A 529 -14.86 -35.68 -38.81
N PRO A 530 -15.89 -36.54 -38.63
CA PRO A 530 -16.27 -37.52 -39.65
C PRO A 530 -16.57 -36.86 -41.01
N ALA A 531 -16.53 -37.67 -42.07
CA ALA A 531 -16.87 -37.24 -43.42
C ALA A 531 -18.23 -36.52 -43.47
N ASN A 532 -18.28 -35.36 -44.12
CA ASN A 532 -19.47 -34.53 -44.32
C ASN A 532 -20.23 -34.14 -43.03
N ALA A 533 -19.55 -34.19 -41.87
CA ALA A 533 -20.18 -33.88 -40.58
C ALA A 533 -19.88 -32.45 -40.12
N THR A 534 -20.81 -31.89 -39.35
CA THR A 534 -20.63 -30.64 -38.60
C THR A 534 -20.67 -30.95 -37.11
N ARG A 535 -19.75 -30.35 -36.36
CA ARG A 535 -19.79 -30.36 -34.88
C ARG A 535 -19.69 -28.93 -34.35
N ARG A 536 -20.18 -28.73 -33.13
CA ARG A 536 -20.10 -27.47 -32.39
C ARG A 536 -19.22 -27.64 -31.18
N TRP A 537 -18.30 -26.72 -31.00
CA TRP A 537 -17.49 -26.56 -29.78
C TRP A 537 -17.84 -25.24 -29.13
N PHE A 538 -17.64 -25.14 -27.82
CA PHE A 538 -17.82 -23.87 -27.13
C PHE A 538 -16.81 -23.71 -26.01
N THR A 539 -16.43 -22.46 -25.78
CA THR A 539 -15.63 -22.03 -24.64
C THR A 539 -16.24 -20.74 -24.11
N HIS A 540 -16.26 -20.60 -22.79
CA HIS A 540 -16.99 -19.55 -22.09
C HIS A 540 -16.05 -18.80 -21.14
N SER A 541 -16.61 -17.78 -20.46
CA SER A 541 -15.87 -16.96 -19.49
C SER A 541 -14.69 -16.19 -20.11
N TRP A 542 -14.75 -15.87 -21.40
CA TRP A 542 -13.79 -14.95 -22.02
C TRP A 542 -14.18 -13.53 -21.65
N PRO A 543 -13.28 -12.71 -21.06
CA PRO A 543 -13.61 -11.33 -20.76
C PRO A 543 -14.05 -10.59 -22.03
N GLU A 544 -15.16 -9.89 -21.93
CA GLU A 544 -15.82 -9.14 -22.99
C GLU A 544 -14.98 -8.05 -23.62
N HIS A 545 -14.04 -7.49 -22.85
CA HIS A 545 -13.13 -6.45 -23.30
C HIS A 545 -11.96 -7.02 -24.12
N LEU A 546 -11.74 -8.34 -24.07
CA LEU A 546 -10.74 -8.98 -24.92
C LEU A 546 -11.21 -9.02 -26.38
N HIS A 547 -10.34 -8.53 -27.26
CA HIS A 547 -10.52 -8.71 -28.70
C HIS A 547 -9.96 -10.09 -29.09
N VAL A 548 -10.82 -11.08 -29.31
CA VAL A 548 -10.42 -12.46 -29.63
C VAL A 548 -10.75 -12.80 -31.09
N LEU A 549 -9.75 -13.27 -31.84
CA LEU A 549 -9.94 -13.87 -33.15
C LEU A 549 -9.77 -15.38 -33.09
N TRP A 550 -10.60 -16.09 -33.85
CA TRP A 550 -10.56 -17.55 -33.98
C TRP A 550 -10.15 -17.95 -35.40
N ASN A 551 -9.33 -18.98 -35.50
CA ASN A 551 -8.91 -19.56 -36.77
C ASN A 551 -8.85 -21.09 -36.65
N VAL A 552 -9.66 -21.79 -37.45
CA VAL A 552 -9.66 -23.26 -37.47
C VAL A 552 -8.86 -23.77 -38.65
N VAL A 553 -7.98 -24.74 -38.41
CA VAL A 553 -7.13 -25.33 -39.44
C VAL A 553 -7.30 -26.85 -39.51
N PRO A 554 -7.38 -27.44 -40.73
CA PRO A 554 -7.30 -28.88 -40.90
C PRO A 554 -5.84 -29.35 -40.75
N LEU A 555 -5.65 -30.47 -40.05
CA LEU A 555 -4.36 -31.14 -39.88
C LEU A 555 -4.18 -32.34 -40.81
N SER A 556 -5.25 -32.85 -41.42
CA SER A 556 -5.20 -33.94 -42.41
C SER A 556 -4.66 -33.42 -43.75
N PRO A 557 -3.53 -33.91 -44.28
CA PRO A 557 -3.01 -33.44 -45.57
C PRO A 557 -3.86 -33.97 -46.74
N ARG A 558 -4.59 -33.08 -47.43
CA ARG A 558 -5.37 -33.42 -48.64
C ARG A 558 -5.44 -32.22 -49.60
N PRO A 559 -4.65 -32.22 -50.69
CA PRO A 559 -4.62 -31.12 -51.65
C PRO A 559 -5.81 -31.17 -52.63
N GLY A 560 -6.17 -30.02 -53.20
CA GLY A 560 -7.09 -29.92 -54.35
C GLY A 560 -8.47 -29.30 -54.08
N ALA A 561 -8.88 -29.15 -52.81
CA ALA A 561 -10.13 -28.48 -52.42
C ALA A 561 -10.12 -28.05 -50.94
N PRO A 562 -10.97 -27.09 -50.52
CA PRO A 562 -11.18 -26.77 -49.10
C PRO A 562 -11.64 -28.01 -48.32
N GLN A 563 -11.07 -28.23 -47.12
CA GLN A 563 -11.43 -29.37 -46.28
C GLN A 563 -12.47 -29.06 -45.21
N ILE A 564 -12.47 -27.82 -44.71
CA ILE A 564 -13.36 -27.38 -43.64
C ILE A 564 -13.97 -26.02 -43.96
N ASP A 565 -15.14 -25.80 -43.39
CA ASP A 565 -15.75 -24.48 -43.21
C ASP A 565 -15.99 -24.28 -41.71
N PHE A 566 -15.88 -23.04 -41.21
CA PHE A 566 -16.18 -22.76 -39.81
C PHE A 566 -16.84 -21.40 -39.61
N ASN A 567 -17.70 -21.33 -38.60
CA ASN A 567 -18.37 -20.10 -38.20
C ASN A 567 -18.26 -19.90 -36.70
N VAL A 568 -17.89 -18.69 -36.30
CA VAL A 568 -17.84 -18.28 -34.90
C VAL A 568 -19.08 -17.48 -34.59
N ARG A 569 -19.81 -17.90 -33.57
CA ARG A 569 -20.96 -17.17 -33.04
C ARG A 569 -20.62 -16.73 -31.63
N VAL A 570 -20.94 -15.48 -31.35
CA VAL A 570 -20.57 -14.81 -30.12
C VAL A 570 -21.84 -14.61 -29.31
N GLU A 571 -21.87 -15.14 -28.10
CA GLU A 571 -22.90 -14.86 -27.13
C GLU A 571 -22.33 -13.94 -26.07
N ARG A 572 -22.99 -12.81 -25.84
CA ARG A 572 -22.72 -11.97 -24.67
C ARG A 572 -23.36 -12.66 -23.46
N ALA A 573 -22.61 -13.58 -22.85
CA ALA A 573 -23.08 -14.39 -21.74
C ALA A 573 -23.39 -13.54 -20.49
N SER A 574 -22.69 -12.41 -20.34
CA SER A 574 -23.01 -11.37 -19.36
C SER A 574 -22.47 -10.01 -19.80
N ASP A 575 -22.63 -8.98 -18.99
CA ASP A 575 -21.96 -7.70 -19.17
C ASP A 575 -20.42 -7.82 -19.21
N ARG A 576 -19.83 -8.93 -18.75
CA ARG A 576 -18.37 -9.15 -18.70
C ARG A 576 -17.83 -10.38 -19.37
N PHE A 577 -18.67 -11.30 -19.81
CA PHE A 577 -18.17 -12.50 -20.46
C PHE A 577 -18.83 -12.73 -21.80
N ILE A 578 -18.00 -13.25 -22.69
CA ILE A 578 -18.37 -13.75 -23.99
C ILE A 578 -18.22 -15.28 -23.97
N THR A 579 -19.21 -15.97 -24.52
CA THR A 579 -19.11 -17.37 -24.92
C THR A 579 -18.91 -17.40 -26.43
N TYR A 580 -17.86 -18.10 -26.87
CA TYR A 580 -17.61 -18.38 -28.28
C TYR A 580 -18.12 -19.77 -28.62
N TRP A 581 -19.04 -19.82 -29.58
CA TRP A 581 -19.55 -21.05 -30.17
C TRP A 581 -18.94 -21.21 -31.56
N ILE A 582 -18.25 -22.31 -31.80
CA ILE A 582 -17.50 -22.55 -33.04
C ILE A 582 -18.11 -23.77 -33.72
N ASP A 583 -18.83 -23.53 -34.82
CA ASP A 583 -19.34 -24.57 -35.69
C ASP A 583 -18.27 -24.88 -36.73
N ILE A 584 -17.85 -26.15 -36.85
CA ILE A 584 -16.84 -26.60 -37.82
C ILE A 584 -17.45 -27.74 -38.64
N SER A 585 -17.48 -27.56 -39.96
CA SER A 585 -18.00 -28.50 -40.95
C SER A 585 -16.86 -29.12 -41.73
N ASN A 586 -16.82 -30.44 -41.82
CA ASN A 586 -15.94 -31.16 -42.75
C ASN A 586 -16.62 -31.24 -44.12
N LEU A 587 -15.98 -30.68 -45.14
CA LEU A 587 -16.49 -30.61 -46.51
C LEU A 587 -16.05 -31.81 -47.35
N THR A 588 -15.33 -32.75 -46.75
CA THR A 588 -14.74 -33.90 -47.44
C THR A 588 -15.48 -35.19 -47.13
N ASN A 589 -15.31 -36.17 -48.01
CA ASN A 589 -15.82 -37.54 -47.85
C ASN A 589 -14.93 -38.44 -46.97
N ALA A 590 -13.98 -37.89 -46.23
CA ALA A 590 -13.10 -38.62 -45.30
C ALA A 590 -13.03 -37.89 -43.96
N GLU A 591 -12.55 -38.55 -42.91
CA GLU A 591 -12.34 -37.88 -41.61
C GLU A 591 -11.23 -36.82 -41.70
N VAL A 592 -11.46 -35.66 -41.06
CA VAL A 592 -10.49 -34.56 -40.97
C VAL A 592 -10.15 -34.26 -39.51
N GLN A 593 -8.86 -34.22 -39.20
CA GLN A 593 -8.35 -33.72 -37.92
C GLN A 593 -8.29 -32.19 -37.95
N ILE A 594 -8.65 -31.50 -36.86
CA ILE A 594 -8.66 -30.03 -36.78
C ILE A 594 -7.99 -29.51 -35.52
N GLU A 595 -7.56 -28.25 -35.60
CA GLU A 595 -7.23 -27.38 -34.47
C GLU A 595 -8.04 -26.09 -34.55
N ALA A 596 -8.70 -25.71 -33.46
CA ALA A 596 -9.29 -24.38 -33.30
C ALA A 596 -8.32 -23.50 -32.50
N ARG A 597 -7.67 -22.59 -33.22
CA ARG A 597 -6.68 -21.65 -32.68
C ARG A 597 -7.33 -20.33 -32.34
N TYR A 598 -6.79 -19.60 -31.37
CA TYR A 598 -7.24 -18.26 -31.02
C TYR A 598 -6.07 -17.28 -30.90
N ALA A 599 -6.38 -15.99 -31.04
CA ALA A 599 -5.50 -14.87 -30.76
C ALA A 599 -6.26 -13.79 -29.98
N VAL A 600 -5.79 -13.44 -28.78
CA VAL A 600 -6.24 -12.24 -28.05
C VAL A 600 -5.37 -11.08 -28.51
N LEU A 601 -5.95 -10.17 -29.28
CA LEU A 601 -5.26 -9.04 -29.92
C LEU A 601 -5.20 -7.79 -29.03
N GLY A 602 -5.83 -7.81 -27.86
CA GLY A 602 -5.89 -6.67 -26.96
C GLY A 602 -6.98 -6.82 -25.91
N TRP A 603 -7.10 -5.79 -25.07
CA TRP A 603 -8.07 -5.62 -23.98
C TRP A 603 -8.70 -4.24 -24.05
#